data_AF-B8LAX2-F1
#
_entry.id   AF-B8LAX2-F1
#
_cell.length_a   1.000
_cell.length_b   1.000
_cell.length_c   1.000
_cell.angle_alpha   90.00
_cell.angle_beta   90.00
_cell.angle_gamma   90.00
#
_symmetry.space_group_name_H-M   'P 1'
#
loop_
_entity.id
_entity.type
_entity.pdbx_description
1 polymer ?
#
loop_
_entity_poly.entity_id
_entity_poly.type
_entity_poly.pdbx_seq_one_letter_code
_entity_poly.pdbx_strand_id
1 'polypeptide(L)'
;MVNALAADEQLASRFKRVELPVWSESNEFRQFLAGIEVELKLPERSHLDSKTMIRWLAAHDCCVTFRLLEVVLGAARLANSRGEGHISVELLDEFWKSGFGVEERSHED
;
A
#
# COMPACT_ATOMS: atom_id res chain seq x y z
N MET A 1 -10.71 -22.06 -3.97
CA MET A 1 -11.85 -21.62 -4.81
C MET A 1 -11.28 -21.05 -6.10
N VAL A 2 -11.65 -21.59 -7.27
CA VAL A 2 -11.10 -21.16 -8.56
C VAL A 2 -11.93 -19.99 -9.08
N ASN A 3 -11.29 -18.92 -9.55
CA ASN A 3 -11.99 -17.79 -10.15
C ASN A 3 -12.83 -18.26 -11.36
N ALA A 4 -14.12 -17.91 -11.43
CA ALA A 4 -15.01 -18.27 -12.54
C ALA A 4 -14.48 -17.79 -13.92
N LEU A 5 -13.81 -16.63 -13.96
CA LEU A 5 -13.13 -16.13 -15.16
C LEU A 5 -11.90 -16.94 -15.58
N ALA A 6 -11.33 -17.73 -14.66
CA ALA A 6 -10.22 -18.63 -14.96
C ALA A 6 -10.69 -20.05 -15.31
N ALA A 7 -11.89 -20.44 -14.85
CA ALA A 7 -12.46 -21.77 -15.05
C ALA A 7 -13.28 -21.91 -16.35
N ASP A 8 -13.82 -20.81 -16.88
CA ASP A 8 -14.66 -20.81 -18.10
C ASP A 8 -14.01 -19.97 -19.21
N GLU A 9 -13.58 -20.63 -20.28
CA GLU A 9 -12.95 -20.00 -21.45
C GLU A 9 -13.92 -19.13 -22.27
N GLN A 10 -15.19 -19.53 -22.37
CA GLN A 10 -16.21 -18.74 -23.05
C GLN A 10 -16.44 -17.42 -22.33
N LEU A 11 -16.44 -17.46 -21.00
CA LEU A 11 -16.54 -16.25 -20.19
C LEU A 11 -15.25 -15.42 -20.29
N ALA A 12 -14.08 -16.06 -20.16
CA ALA A 12 -12.77 -15.39 -20.20
C ALA A 12 -12.54 -14.62 -21.52
N SER A 13 -12.94 -15.19 -22.66
CA SER A 13 -12.77 -14.59 -23.99
C SER A 13 -13.50 -13.25 -24.16
N ARG A 14 -14.49 -12.95 -23.32
CA ARG A 14 -15.26 -11.70 -23.34
C ARG A 14 -14.58 -10.55 -22.58
N PHE A 15 -13.48 -10.82 -21.86
CA PHE A 15 -12.77 -9.83 -21.06
C PHE A 15 -11.34 -9.64 -21.54
N LYS A 16 -10.88 -8.39 -21.54
CA LYS A 16 -9.46 -8.06 -21.69
C LYS A 16 -8.79 -8.10 -20.31
N ARG A 17 -7.82 -8.99 -20.13
CA ARG A 17 -6.96 -8.96 -18.94
C ARG A 17 -6.03 -7.76 -19.05
N VAL A 18 -6.07 -6.91 -18.03
CA VAL A 18 -5.12 -5.82 -17.83
C VAL A 18 -4.32 -6.20 -16.60
N GLU A 19 -3.02 -6.49 -16.79
CA GLU A 19 -2.12 -6.71 -15.67
C GLU A 19 -1.73 -5.36 -15.08
N LEU A 20 -1.94 -5.21 -13.78
CA LEU A 20 -1.44 -4.06 -13.05
C LEU A 20 0.05 -4.32 -12.74
N PRO A 21 0.96 -3.45 -13.18
CA PRO A 21 2.37 -3.65 -12.95
C PRO A 21 2.68 -3.53 -11.45
N VAL A 22 3.69 -4.29 -11.01
CA VAL A 22 4.31 -4.09 -9.70
C VAL A 22 5.22 -2.88 -9.80
N TRP A 23 5.17 -2.00 -8.80
CA TRP A 23 6.07 -0.84 -8.73
C TRP A 23 7.52 -1.30 -8.59
N SER A 24 8.41 -0.62 -9.29
CA SER A 24 9.86 -0.74 -9.10
C SER A 24 10.40 0.59 -8.56
N GLU A 25 11.67 0.64 -8.16
CA GLU A 25 12.33 1.90 -7.79
C GLU A 25 12.50 2.82 -9.02
N SER A 26 11.40 3.38 -9.51
CA SER A 26 11.33 4.20 -10.72
C SER A 26 10.88 5.62 -10.42
N ASN A 27 10.97 6.49 -11.43
CA ASN A 27 10.48 7.87 -11.30
C ASN A 27 8.95 7.94 -11.24
N GLU A 28 8.26 7.05 -11.95
CA GLU A 28 6.81 6.91 -11.92
C GLU A 28 6.34 6.51 -10.52
N PHE A 29 7.05 5.61 -9.84
CA PHE A 29 6.73 5.24 -8.47
C PHE A 29 6.92 6.42 -7.50
N ARG A 30 8.01 7.19 -7.65
CA ARG A 30 8.25 8.43 -6.88
C ARG A 30 7.11 9.43 -7.07
N GLN A 31 6.69 9.66 -8.32
CA GLN A 31 5.59 10.56 -8.63
C GLN A 31 4.27 10.10 -8.04
N PHE A 32 4.01 8.79 -8.06
CA PHE A 32 2.83 8.22 -7.44
C PHE A 32 2.81 8.45 -5.93
N LEU A 33 3.93 8.19 -5.24
CA LEU A 33 4.06 8.44 -3.79
C LEU A 33 3.92 9.92 -3.44
N ALA A 34 4.50 10.82 -4.23
CA ALA A 34 4.33 12.26 -4.07
C ALA A 34 2.86 12.68 -4.22
N GLY A 35 2.13 12.07 -5.17
CA GLY A 35 0.69 12.29 -5.33
C GLY A 35 -0.12 11.81 -4.13
N ILE A 36 0.18 10.62 -3.59
CA ILE A 36 -0.44 10.12 -2.36
C ILE A 36 -0.19 11.09 -1.20
N GLU A 37 1.04 11.58 -1.04
CA GLU A 37 1.41 12.48 0.05
C GLU A 37 0.59 13.79 0.05
N VAL A 38 0.34 14.35 -1.13
CA VAL A 38 -0.53 15.53 -1.29
C VAL A 38 -1.96 15.25 -0.81
N GLU A 39 -2.48 14.05 -1.10
CA GLU A 39 -3.84 13.65 -0.70
C GLU A 39 -3.96 13.34 0.80
N LEU A 40 -2.88 12.88 1.45
CA LEU A 40 -2.88 12.60 2.89
C LEU A 40 -3.12 13.85 3.74
N LYS A 41 -2.72 15.04 3.25
CA LYS A 41 -2.89 16.34 3.93
C LYS A 41 -2.40 16.35 5.38
N LEU A 42 -1.30 15.64 5.64
CA LEU A 42 -0.64 15.69 6.93
C LEU A 42 -0.03 17.08 7.16
N PRO A 43 0.07 17.57 8.42
CA PRO A 43 0.59 18.90 8.72
C PRO A 43 2.01 19.17 8.21
N GLU A 44 2.84 18.14 8.15
CA GLU A 44 4.24 18.19 7.75
C GLU A 44 4.50 17.22 6.59
N ARG A 45 5.53 17.53 5.81
CA ARG A 45 5.93 16.70 4.67
C ARG A 45 6.55 15.39 5.18
N SER A 46 6.00 14.27 4.73
CA SER A 46 6.48 12.90 5.03
C SER A 46 7.59 12.44 4.11
N HIS A 47 7.78 13.10 2.96
CA HIS A 47 8.77 12.75 1.95
C HIS A 47 8.64 11.29 1.50
N LEU A 48 7.42 10.87 1.15
CA LEU A 48 7.13 9.50 0.72
C LEU A 48 7.90 9.14 -0.56
N ASP A 49 8.21 10.14 -1.39
CA ASP A 49 9.04 10.01 -2.60
C ASP A 49 10.55 9.92 -2.32
N SER A 50 10.96 9.99 -1.05
CA SER A 50 12.37 9.89 -0.67
C SER A 50 12.94 8.50 -0.90
N LYS A 51 14.26 8.44 -1.11
CA LYS A 51 14.99 7.18 -1.28
C LYS A 51 14.83 6.24 -0.08
N THR A 52 14.72 6.79 1.13
CA THR A 52 14.58 6.00 2.36
C THR A 52 13.21 5.32 2.41
N MET A 53 12.13 6.06 2.16
CA MET A 53 10.77 5.52 2.13
C MET A 53 10.59 4.46 1.06
N ILE A 54 11.08 4.72 -0.16
CA ILE A 54 10.98 3.76 -1.28
C ILE A 54 11.70 2.46 -0.97
N ARG A 55 12.90 2.52 -0.41
CA ARG A 55 13.66 1.31 -0.05
C ARG A 55 12.98 0.54 1.06
N TRP A 56 12.39 1.25 2.03
CA TRP A 56 11.63 0.61 3.08
C TRP A 56 10.42 -0.14 2.49
N LEU A 57 9.64 0.52 1.62
CA LEU A 57 8.48 -0.08 0.96
C LEU A 57 8.88 -1.30 0.13
N ALA A 58 9.97 -1.22 -0.63
CA ALA A 58 10.48 -2.32 -1.42
C ALA A 58 10.96 -3.50 -0.55
N ALA A 59 11.64 -3.22 0.56
CA ALA A 59 12.11 -4.25 1.48
C ALA A 59 10.96 -5.01 2.19
N HIS A 60 9.79 -4.39 2.32
CA HIS A 60 8.59 -4.97 2.93
C HIS A 60 7.56 -5.44 1.89
N ASP A 61 7.98 -5.63 0.64
CA ASP A 61 7.16 -6.15 -0.46
C ASP A 61 5.90 -5.28 -0.72
N CYS A 62 5.96 -4.00 -0.37
CA CYS A 62 4.91 -3.00 -0.53
C CYS A 62 5.00 -2.33 -1.92
N CYS A 63 5.28 -3.13 -2.95
CA CYS A 63 5.39 -2.68 -4.34
C CYS A 63 4.11 -2.90 -5.14
N VAL A 64 3.06 -3.48 -4.55
CA VAL A 64 1.72 -3.56 -5.14
C VAL A 64 0.89 -2.41 -4.58
N THR A 65 0.16 -1.69 -5.44
CA THR A 65 -0.62 -0.50 -5.06
C THR A 65 -1.52 -0.73 -3.86
N PHE A 66 -2.21 -1.88 -3.79
CA PHE A 66 -3.07 -2.22 -2.65
C PHE A 66 -2.29 -2.25 -1.33
N ARG A 67 -1.22 -3.06 -1.26
CA ARG A 67 -0.42 -3.22 -0.05
C ARG A 67 0.28 -1.91 0.35
N LEU A 68 0.79 -1.18 -0.64
CA LEU A 68 1.35 0.14 -0.44
C LEU A 68 0.35 1.10 0.23
N LEU A 69 -0.86 1.20 -0.32
CA LEU A 69 -1.88 2.11 0.19
C LEU A 69 -2.33 1.70 1.59
N GLU A 70 -2.49 0.41 1.86
CA GLU A 70 -2.81 -0.06 3.21
C GLU A 70 -1.75 0.37 4.23
N VAL A 71 -0.45 0.18 3.93
CA VAL A 71 0.63 0.58 4.82
C VAL A 71 0.66 2.09 5.01
N VAL A 72 0.63 2.85 3.92
CA VAL A 72 0.76 4.32 3.98
C VAL A 72 -0.44 4.95 4.68
N LEU A 73 -1.67 4.50 4.37
CA LEU A 73 -2.89 5.01 5.01
C LEU A 73 -2.98 4.56 6.47
N GLY A 74 -2.53 3.35 6.78
CA GLY A 74 -2.43 2.84 8.15
C GLY A 74 -1.48 3.68 9.00
N ALA A 75 -0.27 3.94 8.49
CA ALA A 75 0.69 4.82 9.12
C ALA A 75 0.15 6.26 9.24
N ALA A 76 -0.54 6.80 8.23
CA ALA A 76 -1.16 8.12 8.32
C ALA A 76 -2.21 8.21 9.44
N ARG A 77 -3.04 7.17 9.61
CA ARG A 77 -3.99 7.08 10.72
C ARG A 77 -3.28 7.02 12.07
N LEU A 78 -2.19 6.25 12.15
CA LEU A 78 -1.37 6.15 13.35
C LEU A 78 -0.76 7.52 13.71
N ALA A 79 -0.19 8.23 12.73
CA ALA A 79 0.38 9.57 12.89
C ALA A 79 -0.68 10.53 13.48
N ASN A 80 -1.86 10.57 12.83
CA ASN A 80 -2.97 11.41 13.26
C ASN A 80 -3.44 11.08 14.68
N SER A 81 -3.54 9.79 15.02
CA SER A 81 -3.95 9.37 16.38
C SER A 81 -2.98 9.80 17.48
N ARG A 82 -1.71 10.06 17.11
CA ARG A 82 -0.63 10.47 18.02
C ARG A 82 -0.31 11.96 17.98
N GLY A 83 -0.93 12.69 17.04
CA GLY A 83 -0.58 14.09 16.77
C GLY A 83 0.78 14.25 16.09
N GLU A 84 1.32 13.21 15.45
CA GLU A 84 2.51 13.31 14.62
C GLU A 84 2.16 13.96 13.28
N GLY A 85 2.93 14.97 12.87
CA GLY A 85 2.65 15.78 11.69
C GLY A 85 3.01 15.11 10.36
N HIS A 86 3.74 14.00 10.37
CA HIS A 86 4.24 13.32 9.17
C HIS A 86 4.35 11.81 9.40
N ILE A 87 4.57 11.06 8.31
CA ILE A 87 4.93 9.64 8.35
C ILE A 87 6.44 9.50 8.32
N SER A 88 6.99 8.84 9.34
CA SER A 88 8.39 8.44 9.43
C SER A 88 8.56 6.95 9.07
N VAL A 89 9.80 6.51 8.83
CA VAL A 89 10.09 5.08 8.58
C VAL A 89 9.75 4.26 9.81
N GLU A 90 10.00 4.82 11.00
CA GLU A 90 9.70 4.23 12.28
C GLU A 90 8.20 3.96 12.44
N LEU A 91 7.37 4.90 11.97
CA LEU A 91 5.92 4.78 12.00
C LEU A 91 5.40 3.70 11.03
N LEU A 92 6.01 3.60 9.84
CA LEU A 92 5.74 2.51 8.90
C LEU A 92 6.11 1.16 9.51
N ASP A 93 7.27 1.07 10.15
CA ASP A 93 7.79 -0.12 10.82
C ASP A 93 6.87 -0.57 11.97
N GLU A 94 6.37 0.39 12.75
CA GLU A 94 5.47 0.12 13.84
C GLU A 94 4.11 -0.37 13.34
N PHE A 95 3.53 0.33 12.36
CA PHE A 95 2.28 -0.11 11.73
C PHE A 95 2.42 -1.49 11.08
N TRP A 96 3.58 -1.79 10.49
CA TRP A 96 3.86 -3.11 9.92
C TRP A 96 3.91 -4.20 11.00
N LYS A 97 4.59 -3.93 12.13
CA LYS A 97 4.75 -4.87 13.24
C LYS A 97 3.48 -5.08 14.06
N SER A 98 2.55 -4.12 14.07
CA SER A 98 1.31 -4.21 14.86
C SER A 98 0.31 -5.27 14.36
N GLY A 99 0.66 -6.01 13.30
CA GLY A 99 -0.17 -7.07 12.75
C GLY A 99 -1.04 -6.54 11.62
N PHE A 100 -0.37 -6.15 10.53
CA PHE A 100 -1.01 -5.86 9.26
C PHE A 100 -2.04 -6.96 8.91
N GLY A 101 -3.34 -6.63 8.97
CA GLY A 101 -4.43 -7.55 8.60
C GLY A 101 -4.88 -8.56 9.67
N VAL A 102 -4.80 -8.28 10.97
CA VAL A 102 -5.48 -9.10 11.99
C VAL A 102 -6.95 -8.66 12.15
N GLU A 103 -7.76 -8.90 11.12
CA GLU A 103 -9.23 -8.94 11.06
C GLU A 103 -9.51 -9.39 9.60
N GLU A 104 -9.80 -10.65 9.25
CA GLU A 104 -10.83 -11.57 9.71
C GLU A 104 -10.32 -13.04 9.79
N ARG A 105 -10.18 -13.59 10.99
CA ARG A 105 -10.34 -15.03 11.27
C ARG A 105 -11.03 -15.21 12.62
N SER A 106 -12.21 -14.61 12.75
CA SER A 106 -13.04 -14.72 13.95
C SER A 106 -14.52 -14.72 13.56
N HIS A 107 -14.98 -15.79 12.91
CA HIS A 107 -16.29 -16.43 13.12
C HIS A 107 -16.61 -17.34 11.94
N GLU A 108 -16.42 -18.64 12.14
CA GLU A 108 -17.32 -19.69 11.63
C GLU A 108 -17.00 -20.93 12.50
N ASP A 109 -17.71 -21.02 13.62
CA ASP A 109 -17.96 -22.27 14.36
C ASP A 109 -19.22 -22.92 13.78
#